data_AF-A0A8S9IPX3-F1
#
_entry.id   AF-A0A8S9IPX3-F1
#
_cell.length_a   1.000
_cell.length_b   1.000
_cell.length_c   1.000
_cell.angle_alpha   90.00
_cell.angle_beta   90.00
_cell.angle_gamma   90.00
#
_symmetry.space_group_name_H-M   'P 1'
#
loop_
_entity.id
_entity.type
_entity.pdbx_description
1 polymer ?
#
loop_
_entity_poly.entity_id
_entity_poly.type
_entity_poly.pdbx_seq_one_letter_code
_entity_poly.pdbx_strand_id
1 'polypeptide(L)'
;MCFLDHLFAQQWRFNYNDFKDSDPDQNGLGRRLPGGAWNYYAGTIPSFCQSNKVWGTNIDDVYALVNYNDTHWIAMWISIPKRHIVVWDNICSNISPEDLDVPFTYERPTNIPPARAGDCGVYTLKYIECHALGIEFSKKDFAKANRKTMRDKMTVDIFQELPDAHEFENKDNDANLGAYEG
;
A
#
# COMPACT_ATOMS: atom_id res chain seq x y z
N MET A 1 10.18 -5.97 9.33
CA MET A 1 9.32 -5.33 8.31
C MET A 1 7.93 -5.06 8.88
N CYS A 2 7.25 -4.03 8.39
CA CYS A 2 5.87 -3.66 8.76
C CYS A 2 5.09 -3.29 7.50
N PHE A 3 3.81 -3.69 7.44
CA PHE A 3 2.87 -3.29 6.39
C PHE A 3 1.86 -2.32 6.99
N LEU A 4 1.70 -1.17 6.35
CA LEU A 4 0.76 -0.15 6.79
C LEU A 4 -0.60 -0.38 6.16
N ASP A 5 -1.63 -0.12 6.96
CA ASP A 5 -3.00 -0.17 6.50
C ASP A 5 -3.33 1.00 5.55
N HIS A 6 -4.50 0.91 4.93
CA HIS A 6 -5.01 1.93 4.02
C HIS A 6 -5.27 3.28 4.73
N LEU A 7 -5.51 3.29 6.05
CA LEU A 7 -5.79 4.50 6.81
C LEU A 7 -4.55 5.38 6.90
N PHE A 8 -3.37 4.79 7.10
CA PHE A 8 -2.11 5.52 7.06
C PHE A 8 -1.94 6.26 5.73
N ALA A 9 -2.14 5.55 4.61
CA ALA A 9 -1.99 6.12 3.28
C ALA A 9 -3.00 7.25 3.01
N GLN A 10 -4.26 7.08 3.45
CA GLN A 10 -5.28 8.12 3.36
C GLN A 10 -4.92 9.35 4.20
N GLN A 11 -4.49 9.17 5.44
CA GLN A 11 -4.07 10.27 6.31
C GLN A 11 -2.95 11.06 5.67
N TRP A 12 -1.90 10.40 5.19
CA TRP A 12 -0.80 11.08 4.51
C TRP A 12 -1.25 11.82 3.27
N ARG A 13 -2.12 11.22 2.45
CA ARG A 13 -2.66 11.88 1.28
C ARG A 13 -3.41 13.18 1.61
N PHE A 14 -4.25 13.17 2.63
CA PHE A 14 -5.01 14.37 3.02
C PHE A 14 -4.15 15.44 3.68
N ASN A 15 -3.13 15.04 4.44
CA ASN A 15 -2.32 15.95 5.25
C ASN A 15 -0.96 16.29 4.60
N TYR A 16 -0.70 15.84 3.36
CA TYR A 16 0.61 16.02 2.73
C TYR A 16 0.97 17.49 2.51
N ASN A 17 0.01 18.30 2.05
CA ASN A 17 0.25 19.74 1.85
C ASN A 17 0.52 20.44 3.19
N ASP A 18 -0.26 20.12 4.23
CA ASP A 18 -0.03 20.66 5.58
C ASP A 18 1.36 20.26 6.12
N PHE A 19 1.79 19.01 5.89
CA PHE A 19 3.15 18.57 6.21
C PHE A 19 4.20 19.39 5.44
N LYS A 20 4.03 19.55 4.13
CA LYS A 20 4.96 20.27 3.24
C LYS A 20 5.08 21.75 3.61
N ASP A 21 3.96 22.38 3.96
CA ASP A 21 3.86 23.80 4.29
C ASP A 21 4.21 24.08 5.76
N SER A 22 4.28 23.05 6.62
CA SER A 22 4.65 23.23 8.01
C SER A 22 6.11 23.65 8.19
N ASP A 23 6.31 24.59 9.11
CA ASP A 23 7.65 25.02 9.52
C ASP A 23 8.43 23.85 10.15
N PRO A 24 9.74 23.77 9.90
CA PRO A 24 10.59 22.82 10.60
C PRO A 24 10.71 23.18 12.09
N ASP A 25 11.31 22.29 12.88
CA ASP A 25 11.59 22.58 14.28
C ASP A 25 12.62 23.73 14.43
N GLN A 26 12.86 24.15 15.67
CA GLN A 26 13.82 25.22 16.00
C GLN A 26 15.25 24.99 15.51
N ASN A 27 15.62 23.74 15.18
CA ASN A 27 16.92 23.36 14.63
C ASN A 27 16.90 23.25 13.09
N GLY A 28 15.78 23.57 12.45
CA GLY A 28 15.57 23.36 11.02
C GLY A 28 15.37 21.89 10.65
N LEU A 29 15.06 21.02 11.62
CA LEU A 29 14.87 19.59 11.42
C LEU A 29 13.39 19.20 11.51
N GLY A 30 13.04 18.14 10.77
CA GLY A 30 11.68 17.59 10.77
C GLY A 30 10.63 18.56 10.25
N ARG A 31 9.39 18.08 10.19
CA ARG A 31 8.18 18.82 9.83
C ARG A 31 7.02 18.23 10.61
N ARG A 32 5.89 18.95 10.68
CA ARG A 32 4.72 18.49 11.43
C ARG A 32 4.10 17.26 10.76
N LEU A 33 4.17 16.12 11.44
CA LEU A 33 3.56 14.88 10.96
C LEU A 33 2.03 14.90 11.14
N PRO A 34 1.29 14.13 10.31
CA PRO A 34 -0.14 13.93 10.51
C PRO A 34 -0.45 13.35 11.90
N GLY A 35 -1.62 13.70 12.44
CA GLY A 35 -2.09 13.13 13.70
C GLY A 35 -2.16 11.60 13.63
N GLY A 36 -1.71 10.93 14.70
CA GLY A 36 -1.65 9.45 14.75
C GLY A 36 -0.36 8.84 14.20
N ALA A 37 0.52 9.61 13.54
CA ALA A 37 1.81 9.11 13.05
C ALA A 37 2.67 8.47 14.17
N TRP A 38 2.62 9.04 15.38
CA TRP A 38 3.30 8.48 16.56
C TRP A 38 2.78 7.08 16.92
N ASN A 39 1.48 6.85 16.81
CA ASN A 39 0.86 5.57 17.14
C ASN A 39 1.26 4.48 16.14
N TYR A 40 1.38 4.82 14.85
CA TYR A 40 1.95 3.91 13.84
C TYR A 40 3.43 3.62 14.13
N TYR A 41 4.21 4.66 14.42
CA TYR A 41 5.63 4.54 14.81
C TYR A 41 5.82 3.59 16.02
N ALA A 42 4.94 3.66 17.01
CA ALA A 42 4.97 2.83 18.20
C ALA A 42 4.30 1.45 18.01
N GLY A 43 3.65 1.19 16.87
CA GLY A 43 2.94 -0.05 16.59
C GLY A 43 1.68 -0.26 17.44
N THR A 44 1.06 0.82 17.94
CA THR A 44 -0.15 0.79 18.79
C THR A 44 -1.45 0.93 17.99
N ILE A 45 -1.37 1.16 16.68
CA ILE A 45 -2.52 1.15 15.77
C ILE A 45 -2.22 0.32 14.52
N PRO A 46 -3.26 -0.29 13.91
CA PRO A 46 -4.64 -0.27 14.37
C PRO A 46 -4.86 -1.18 15.60
N SER A 47 -5.90 -0.89 16.38
CA SER A 47 -6.13 -1.52 17.69
C SER A 47 -6.37 -3.03 17.62
N PHE A 48 -6.88 -3.53 16.50
CA PHE A 48 -7.17 -4.95 16.29
C PHE A 48 -5.92 -5.79 15.99
N CYS A 49 -4.79 -5.18 15.62
CA CYS A 49 -3.54 -5.89 15.29
C CYS A 49 -2.28 -5.16 15.77
N GLN A 50 -2.32 -4.62 17.00
CA GLN A 50 -1.17 -3.93 17.59
C GLN A 50 0.07 -4.83 17.66
N SER A 51 1.19 -4.34 17.15
CA SER A 51 2.46 -5.05 17.20
C SER A 51 3.31 -4.64 18.40
N ASN A 52 3.11 -3.41 18.92
CA ASN A 52 3.97 -2.76 19.92
C ASN A 52 5.46 -2.75 19.53
N LYS A 53 5.76 -2.84 18.23
CA LYS A 53 7.11 -2.81 17.68
C LYS A 53 7.41 -1.42 17.16
N VAL A 54 8.49 -0.84 17.65
CA VAL A 54 8.89 0.53 17.34
C VAL A 54 9.70 0.59 16.05
N TRP A 55 9.37 1.52 15.18
CA TRP A 55 10.09 1.78 13.94
C TRP A 55 11.53 2.25 14.20
N GLY A 56 12.49 1.71 13.46
CA GLY A 56 13.93 1.97 13.64
C GLY A 56 14.57 1.25 14.83
N THR A 57 13.77 0.62 15.70
CA THR A 57 14.25 -0.22 16.81
C THR A 57 13.97 -1.70 16.56
N ASN A 58 12.73 -2.03 16.18
CA ASN A 58 12.27 -3.39 15.92
C ASN A 58 11.89 -3.62 14.46
N ILE A 59 11.66 -2.53 13.71
CA ILE A 59 11.20 -2.55 12.33
C ILE A 59 12.12 -1.67 11.50
N ASP A 60 12.82 -2.28 10.54
CA ASP A 60 13.73 -1.57 9.64
C ASP A 60 13.05 -1.12 8.34
N ASP A 61 12.16 -1.95 7.81
CA ASP A 61 11.48 -1.71 6.54
C ASP A 61 9.97 -1.58 6.75
N VAL A 62 9.41 -0.52 6.18
CA VAL A 62 7.98 -0.22 6.23
C VAL A 62 7.44 -0.18 4.81
N TYR A 63 6.32 -0.86 4.56
CA TYR A 63 5.66 -0.92 3.26
C TYR A 63 4.27 -0.31 3.35
N ALA A 64 3.90 0.50 2.36
CA ALA A 64 2.57 1.07 2.26
C ALA A 64 2.04 0.97 0.83
N LEU A 65 0.74 0.66 0.68
CA LEU A 65 0.00 0.87 -0.55
C LEU A 65 -0.60 2.27 -0.54
N VAL A 66 -0.32 3.06 -1.58
CA VAL A 66 -0.81 4.43 -1.67
C VAL A 66 -1.69 4.57 -2.90
N ASN A 67 -2.90 5.10 -2.71
CA ASN A 67 -3.78 5.47 -3.81
C ASN A 67 -3.53 6.93 -4.19
N TYR A 68 -2.82 7.12 -5.30
CA TYR A 68 -2.56 8.39 -5.92
C TYR A 68 -3.77 8.86 -6.74
N ASN A 69 -4.27 10.05 -6.44
CA ASN A 69 -5.39 10.70 -7.13
C ASN A 69 -6.64 9.82 -7.34
N ASP A 70 -6.99 8.96 -6.38
CA ASP A 70 -8.15 8.04 -6.40
C ASP A 70 -8.18 7.04 -7.56
N THR A 71 -7.12 6.96 -8.36
CA THR A 71 -7.14 6.27 -9.65
C THR A 71 -5.97 5.31 -9.84
N HIS A 72 -4.89 5.47 -9.06
CA HIS A 72 -3.66 4.75 -9.29
C HIS A 72 -3.02 4.26 -8.00
N TRP A 73 -2.73 2.96 -7.91
CA TRP A 73 -2.11 2.35 -6.74
C TRP A 73 -0.61 2.19 -6.94
N ILE A 74 0.18 2.74 -6.03
CA ILE A 74 1.65 2.64 -5.99
C ILE A 74 2.12 1.96 -4.71
N ALA A 75 3.31 1.36 -4.76
CA ALA A 75 3.97 0.82 -3.58
C ALA A 75 4.96 1.85 -3.06
N MET A 76 5.00 2.02 -1.74
CA MET A 76 6.03 2.76 -1.06
C MET A 76 6.78 1.82 -0.12
N TRP A 77 8.10 1.82 -0.22
CA TRP A 77 9.00 1.14 0.70
C TRP A 77 9.87 2.20 1.40
N ILE A 78 9.89 2.16 2.72
CA ILE A 78 10.69 3.05 3.57
C ILE A 78 11.68 2.17 4.32
N SER A 79 12.96 2.29 3.98
CA SER A 79 14.05 1.70 4.74
C SER A 79 14.59 2.71 5.73
N ILE A 80 14.24 2.51 7.00
CA ILE A 80 14.60 3.42 8.10
C ILE A 80 16.12 3.47 8.31
N PRO A 81 16.86 2.34 8.37
CA PRO A 81 18.31 2.37 8.56
C PRO A 81 19.03 3.10 7.42
N LYS A 82 18.53 2.95 6.18
CA LYS A 82 19.10 3.59 5.00
C LYS A 82 18.61 5.03 4.80
N ARG A 83 17.63 5.48 5.60
CA ARG A 83 16.90 6.75 5.42
C ARG A 83 16.44 6.92 3.97
N HIS A 84 15.93 5.83 3.42
CA HIS A 84 15.69 5.69 2.00
C HIS A 84 14.24 5.35 1.76
N ILE A 85 13.62 6.06 0.83
CA ILE A 85 12.24 5.83 0.45
C ILE A 85 12.24 5.52 -1.03
N VAL A 86 11.62 4.40 -1.38
CA VAL A 86 11.38 3.95 -2.73
C VAL A 86 9.91 4.04 -3.03
N VAL A 87 9.57 4.82 -4.05
CA VAL A 87 8.24 4.78 -4.67
C VAL A 87 8.33 3.91 -5.91
N TRP A 88 7.51 2.87 -5.93
CA TRP A 88 7.39 1.95 -7.05
C TRP A 88 6.07 2.18 -7.78
N ASP A 89 6.20 2.49 -9.07
CA ASP A 89 5.09 2.83 -9.97
C ASP A 89 5.16 1.98 -11.24
N ASN A 90 4.08 1.25 -11.50
CA ASN A 90 3.91 0.36 -12.66
C ASN A 90 3.13 0.98 -13.83
N ILE A 91 2.63 2.21 -13.70
CA ILE A 91 2.00 2.97 -14.79
C ILE A 91 2.67 4.35 -14.81
N CYS A 92 3.89 4.39 -15.37
CA CYS A 92 4.76 5.57 -15.34
C CYS A 92 4.18 6.85 -15.96
N SER A 93 3.06 6.77 -16.68
CA SER A 93 2.33 7.93 -17.23
C SER A 93 1.44 8.63 -16.21
N ASN A 94 1.16 8.02 -15.06
CA ASN A 94 0.19 8.54 -14.08
C ASN A 94 0.83 9.48 -13.05
N ILE A 95 2.15 9.42 -12.86
CA ILE A 95 2.89 10.28 -11.92
C ILE A 95 4.09 10.89 -12.67
N SER A 96 4.14 12.22 -12.74
CA SER A 96 5.28 12.91 -13.34
C SER A 96 6.50 12.82 -12.41
N PRO A 97 7.74 12.78 -12.94
CA PRO A 97 8.94 12.85 -12.09
C PRO A 97 8.96 14.11 -11.20
N GLU A 98 8.41 15.22 -11.68
CA GLU A 98 8.33 16.49 -10.95
C GLU A 98 7.43 16.39 -9.70
N ASP A 99 6.37 15.57 -9.76
CA ASP A 99 5.50 15.30 -8.61
C ASP A 99 6.19 14.48 -7.51
N LEU A 100 7.34 13.87 -7.82
CA LEU A 100 8.13 13.04 -6.92
C LEU A 100 9.36 13.79 -6.36
N ASP A 101 9.54 15.08 -6.69
CA ASP A 101 10.73 15.87 -6.33
C ASP A 101 10.74 16.32 -4.86
N VAL A 102 11.15 15.38 -4.01
CA VAL A 102 11.46 15.49 -2.57
C VAL A 102 12.50 14.37 -2.26
N PRO A 103 13.10 14.18 -1.06
CA PRO A 103 14.31 13.35 -0.87
C PRO A 103 14.05 11.82 -0.94
N PHE A 104 13.40 11.38 -2.00
CA PHE A 104 13.03 10.01 -2.30
C PHE A 104 13.86 9.51 -3.48
N THR A 105 14.17 8.22 -3.51
CA THR A 105 14.61 7.57 -4.74
C THR A 105 13.39 6.95 -5.37
N TYR A 106 13.07 7.30 -6.61
CA TYR A 106 11.98 6.63 -7.31
C TYR A 106 12.53 5.43 -8.08
N GLU A 107 11.83 4.31 -8.04
CA GLU A 107 12.16 3.15 -8.85
C GLU A 107 11.02 2.89 -9.84
N ARG A 108 11.35 2.99 -11.12
CA ARG A 108 10.44 2.64 -12.21
C ARG A 108 11.01 1.43 -12.94
N PRO A 109 10.38 0.26 -12.87
CA PRO A 109 10.84 -0.89 -13.63
C PRO A 109 10.61 -0.64 -15.12
N THR A 110 11.63 -0.14 -15.81
CA THR A 110 11.64 0.03 -17.28
C THR A 110 11.50 -1.29 -18.04
N ASN A 111 11.76 -2.37 -17.31
CA ASN A 111 11.83 -3.71 -17.84
C ASN A 111 10.48 -4.44 -17.77
N ILE A 112 9.48 -3.95 -17.04
CA ILE A 112 8.24 -4.70 -16.81
C ILE A 112 7.12 -4.10 -17.66
N PRO A 113 6.26 -4.91 -18.29
CA PRO A 113 5.11 -4.39 -19.01
C PRO A 113 4.24 -3.53 -18.07
N PRO A 114 3.87 -2.31 -18.48
CA PRO A 114 3.02 -1.48 -17.64
C PRO A 114 1.68 -2.19 -17.37
N ALA A 115 1.17 -2.00 -16.16
CA ALA A 115 -0.14 -2.52 -15.78
C ALA A 115 -1.23 -1.83 -16.63
N ARG A 116 -2.34 -2.54 -16.89
CA ARG A 116 -3.54 -1.88 -17.45
C ARG A 116 -4.28 -1.13 -16.34
N ALA A 117 -5.16 -0.22 -16.75
CA ALA A 117 -6.14 0.37 -15.84
C ALA A 117 -6.86 -0.75 -15.06
N GLY A 118 -6.87 -0.62 -13.73
CA GLY A 118 -7.45 -1.60 -12.82
C GLY A 118 -6.54 -2.78 -12.43
N ASP A 119 -5.36 -2.97 -13.04
CA ASP A 119 -4.35 -3.96 -12.62
C ASP A 119 -3.32 -3.38 -11.64
N CYS A 120 -3.30 -2.05 -11.44
CA CYS A 120 -2.22 -1.40 -10.68
C CYS A 120 -2.09 -1.92 -9.25
N GLY A 121 -3.20 -2.12 -8.54
CA GLY A 121 -3.20 -2.66 -7.17
C GLY A 121 -2.62 -4.07 -7.07
N VAL A 122 -2.93 -4.97 -8.03
CA VAL A 122 -2.42 -6.35 -8.06
C VAL A 122 -0.90 -6.36 -8.22
N TYR A 123 -0.40 -5.55 -9.15
CA TYR A 123 1.04 -5.43 -9.40
C TYR A 123 1.77 -4.82 -8.21
N THR A 124 1.17 -3.81 -7.59
CA THR A 124 1.68 -3.14 -6.38
C THR A 124 1.79 -4.11 -5.21
N LEU A 125 0.74 -4.88 -4.92
CA LEU A 125 0.78 -5.92 -3.88
C LEU A 125 1.87 -6.94 -4.15
N LYS A 126 1.97 -7.41 -5.40
CA LYS A 126 2.94 -8.44 -5.73
C LYS A 126 4.37 -7.93 -5.71
N TYR A 127 4.59 -6.66 -6.05
CA TYR A 127 5.89 -6.02 -5.90
C TYR A 127 6.33 -6.02 -4.45
N ILE A 128 5.45 -5.59 -3.53
CA ILE A 128 5.75 -5.59 -2.11
C ILE A 128 6.04 -7.01 -1.62
N GLU A 129 5.24 -8.00 -2.04
CA GLU A 129 5.47 -9.42 -1.68
C GLU A 129 6.86 -9.91 -2.13
N CYS A 130 7.20 -9.72 -3.41
CA CYS A 130 8.50 -10.13 -3.93
C CYS A 130 9.65 -9.39 -3.22
N HIS A 131 9.52 -8.08 -3.03
CA HIS A 131 10.54 -7.26 -2.37
C HIS A 131 10.74 -7.68 -0.90
N ALA A 132 9.66 -7.90 -0.16
CA ALA A 132 9.71 -8.36 1.23
C ALA A 132 10.32 -9.76 1.37
N LEU A 133 10.10 -10.64 0.39
CA LEU A 133 10.68 -11.99 0.36
C LEU A 133 12.12 -12.03 -0.20
N GLY A 134 12.64 -10.92 -0.72
CA GLY A 134 13.95 -10.89 -1.38
C GLY A 134 13.99 -11.65 -2.70
N ILE A 135 12.84 -11.80 -3.37
CA ILE A 135 12.71 -12.49 -4.66
C ILE A 135 12.68 -11.44 -5.77
N GLU A 136 13.36 -11.73 -6.88
CA GLU A 136 13.36 -10.84 -8.04
C GLU A 136 11.95 -10.69 -8.62
N PHE A 137 11.55 -9.43 -8.84
CA PHE A 137 10.27 -9.11 -9.46
C PHE A 137 10.35 -9.33 -10.99
N SER A 138 10.10 -10.58 -11.43
CA SER A 138 10.42 -11.05 -12.79
C SER A 138 9.36 -10.74 -13.85
N LYS A 139 9.77 -10.32 -15.06
CA LYS A 139 8.84 -10.09 -16.20
C LYS A 139 7.99 -11.31 -16.54
N LYS A 140 8.51 -12.52 -16.31
CA LYS A 140 7.87 -13.78 -16.69
C LYS A 140 6.61 -14.01 -15.85
N ASP A 141 6.68 -13.70 -14.57
CA ASP A 141 5.56 -13.90 -13.64
C ASP A 141 4.45 -12.87 -13.89
N PHE A 142 4.82 -11.64 -14.26
CA PHE A 142 3.90 -10.53 -14.60
C PHE A 142 3.56 -10.40 -16.08
N ALA A 143 3.84 -11.43 -16.87
CA ALA A 143 3.44 -11.46 -18.27
C ALA A 143 1.91 -11.29 -18.39
N LYS A 144 1.46 -10.62 -19.45
CA LYS A 144 0.04 -10.34 -19.72
C LYS A 144 -0.87 -11.58 -19.57
N ALA A 145 -0.36 -12.75 -19.96
CA ALA A 145 -1.08 -14.02 -19.89
C ALA A 145 -1.38 -14.46 -18.45
N ASN A 146 -0.57 -14.06 -17.47
CA ASN A 146 -0.66 -14.52 -16.08
C ASN A 146 -1.56 -13.62 -15.22
N ARG A 147 -2.02 -12.48 -15.72
CA ARG A 147 -2.76 -11.48 -14.91
C ARG A 147 -4.04 -12.01 -14.27
N LYS A 148 -4.83 -12.78 -15.03
CA LYS A 148 -6.04 -13.42 -14.51
C LYS A 148 -5.67 -14.35 -13.35
N THR A 149 -4.69 -15.21 -13.55
CA THR A 149 -4.21 -16.14 -12.52
C THR A 149 -3.69 -15.42 -11.28
N MET A 150 -2.98 -14.29 -11.43
CA MET A 150 -2.53 -13.48 -10.29
C MET A 150 -3.70 -12.91 -9.50
N ARG A 151 -4.70 -12.33 -10.20
CA ARG A 151 -5.94 -11.83 -9.57
C ARG A 151 -6.67 -12.93 -8.85
N ASP A 152 -6.91 -14.06 -9.52
CA ASP A 152 -7.66 -15.18 -8.96
C ASP A 152 -6.96 -15.72 -7.69
N LYS A 153 -5.64 -15.85 -7.71
CA LYS A 153 -4.86 -16.27 -6.53
C LYS A 153 -4.99 -15.28 -5.38
N MET A 154 -4.76 -13.98 -5.63
CA MET A 154 -4.92 -12.97 -4.59
C MET A 154 -6.33 -12.94 -3.99
N THR A 155 -7.37 -13.09 -4.82
CA THR A 155 -8.75 -13.18 -4.34
C THR A 155 -8.96 -14.39 -3.42
N VAL A 156 -8.42 -15.55 -3.80
CA VAL A 156 -8.49 -16.76 -2.97
C VAL A 156 -7.75 -16.56 -1.65
N ASP A 157 -6.54 -16.00 -1.69
CA ASP A 157 -5.74 -15.75 -0.49
C ASP A 157 -6.48 -14.79 0.47
N ILE A 158 -7.01 -13.66 -0.04
CA ILE A 158 -7.80 -12.70 0.76
C ILE A 158 -9.04 -13.37 1.35
N PHE A 159 -9.74 -14.18 0.57
CA PHE A 159 -10.95 -14.88 1.03
C PHE A 159 -10.64 -15.84 2.18
N GLN A 160 -9.51 -16.55 2.10
CA GLN A 160 -9.06 -17.51 3.11
C GLN A 160 -8.53 -16.85 4.39
N GLU A 161 -7.90 -15.67 4.29
CA GLU A 161 -7.35 -14.95 5.43
C GLU A 161 -8.41 -14.21 6.26
N LEU A 162 -9.61 -14.01 5.72
CA LEU A 162 -10.71 -13.29 6.38
C LEU A 162 -11.96 -14.18 6.57
N PRO A 163 -11.87 -15.40 7.15
CA PRO A 163 -13.00 -16.32 7.24
C PRO A 163 -14.18 -15.70 8.01
N ASP A 164 -13.89 -14.97 9.10
CA ASP A 164 -14.90 -14.39 9.98
C ASP A 164 -15.52 -13.10 9.42
N ALA A 165 -14.88 -12.44 8.45
CA ALA A 165 -15.44 -11.25 7.80
C ALA A 165 -16.66 -11.60 6.93
N HIS A 166 -16.73 -12.84 6.43
CA HIS A 166 -17.84 -13.33 5.61
C HIS A 166 -19.04 -13.79 6.45
N GLU A 167 -18.85 -14.07 7.75
CA GLU A 167 -19.94 -14.43 8.65
C GLU A 167 -20.78 -13.21 9.08
N PHE A 168 -20.23 -12.00 9.01
CA PHE A 168 -20.93 -10.77 9.42
C PHE A 168 -22.02 -10.29 8.45
N GLU A 169 -21.98 -10.69 7.16
CA GLU A 169 -22.94 -10.23 6.14
C GLU A 169 -23.91 -11.29 5.60
N ASN A 170 -23.76 -12.58 5.93
CA ASN A 170 -24.76 -13.60 5.58
C ASN A 170 -25.92 -13.66 6.59
N LYS A 171 -26.47 -12.50 6.95
CA LYS A 171 -27.87 -12.39 7.39
C LYS A 171 -28.68 -11.92 6.19
N ASP A 172 -28.61 -12.67 5.11
CA ASP A 172 -29.60 -12.55 4.06
C ASP A 172 -30.95 -12.84 4.72
N ASN A 173 -31.78 -11.79 4.85
CA ASN A 173 -33.20 -12.01 5.04
C ASN A 173 -33.65 -12.78 3.80
N ASP A 174 -34.00 -14.06 3.97
CA ASP A 174 -34.59 -14.98 2.96
C ASP A 174 -35.89 -14.46 2.30
N ALA A 175 -36.22 -13.17 2.48
CA ALA A 175 -37.42 -12.50 1.99
C ALA A 175 -37.53 -12.41 0.45
N ASN A 176 -36.48 -12.77 -0.31
CA ASN A 176 -36.48 -12.69 -1.78
C ASN A 176 -36.57 -14.05 -2.50
N LEU A 177 -36.78 -15.17 -1.80
CA LEU A 177 -36.99 -16.48 -2.46
C LEU A 177 -38.31 -16.58 -3.27
N GLY A 178 -39.21 -15.59 -3.16
CA GLY A 178 -40.48 -15.56 -3.88
C GLY A 178 -40.47 -14.86 -5.25
N ALA A 179 -39.35 -14.33 -5.73
CA ALA A 179 -39.32 -13.48 -6.93
C ALA A 179 -39.25 -14.25 -8.28
N TYR A 180 -39.25 -15.58 -8.26
CA TYR A 180 -39.18 -16.42 -9.47
C TYR A 180 -40.29 -17.46 -9.62
N GLU A 181 -41.41 -17.30 -8.92
CA GLU A 181 -42.67 -17.96 -9.32
C GLU A 181 -43.62 -16.92 -9.94
N GLY A 182 -43.60 -16.87 -11.28
CA GLY A 182 -44.46 -16.07 -12.14
C GLY A 182 -44.24 -16.40 -13.61
#